data_AF-A0A0Q6BXF1-F1
#
_entry.id   AF-A0A0Q6BXF1-F1
#
_cell.length_a   1.000
_cell.length_b   1.000
_cell.length_c   1.000
_cell.angle_alpha   90.00
_cell.angle_beta   90.00
_cell.angle_gamma   90.00
#
_symmetry.space_group_name_H-M   'P 1'
#
loop_
_entity.id
_entity.type
_entity.pdbx_description
1 polymer ?
#
loop_
_entity_poly.entity_id
_entity_poly.type
_entity_poly.pdbx_seq_one_letter_code
_entity_poly.pdbx_strand_id
1 'polypeptide(L)'
;MQDKTHLPVAAALPDVVSFASIEARSLSGLADECARWLRNTSECHASIVTPAAKTLWAVLVQGEVDHVTETYDRLQLELSSRRRQGLCDA
;
A
#
# COMPACT_ATOMS: atom_id res chain seq x y z
N MET A 1 -10.54 -1.41 -18.93
CA MET A 1 -9.66 -1.09 -17.78
C MET A 1 -10.52 -1.17 -16.55
N GLN A 2 -10.23 -2.08 -15.63
CA GLN A 2 -10.93 -2.14 -14.34
C GLN A 2 -10.45 -0.95 -13.51
N ASP A 3 -11.34 0.00 -13.26
CA ASP A 3 -11.10 1.09 -12.33
C ASP A 3 -10.93 0.51 -10.93
N LYS A 4 -9.68 0.33 -10.50
CA LYS A 4 -9.32 -0.04 -9.12
C LYS A 4 -9.39 1.20 -8.22
N THR A 5 -10.52 1.91 -8.27
CA THR A 5 -10.73 3.20 -7.57
C THR A 5 -10.68 3.06 -6.05
N HIS A 6 -10.77 1.83 -5.54
CA HIS A 6 -10.74 1.52 -4.11
C HIS A 6 -9.33 1.25 -3.56
N LEU A 7 -8.31 1.12 -4.41
CA LEU A 7 -6.93 0.89 -3.97
C LEU A 7 -6.16 2.20 -3.81
N PRO A 8 -5.14 2.25 -2.94
CA PRO A 8 -4.21 3.38 -2.86
C PRO A 8 -3.56 3.66 -4.21
N VAL A 9 -3.28 4.93 -4.52
CA VAL A 9 -2.68 5.34 -5.80
C VAL A 9 -1.37 4.61 -6.07
N ALA A 10 -0.56 4.40 -5.02
CA ALA A 10 0.71 3.70 -5.15
C ALA A 10 0.57 2.24 -5.61
N ALA A 11 -0.55 1.58 -5.32
CA ALA A 11 -0.80 0.21 -5.74
C ALA A 11 -1.05 0.09 -7.26
N ALA A 12 -1.29 1.21 -7.95
CA ALA A 12 -1.37 1.27 -9.41
C ALA A 12 -0.01 1.56 -10.08
N LEU A 13 1.03 1.87 -9.30
CA LEU A 13 2.37 2.15 -9.83
C LEU A 13 3.12 0.82 -10.08
N PRO A 14 3.61 0.59 -11.32
CA PRO A 14 4.05 -0.74 -11.74
C PRO A 14 5.38 -1.19 -11.11
N ASP A 15 6.28 -0.28 -10.74
CA ASP A 15 7.62 -0.65 -10.25
C ASP A 15 8.30 0.40 -9.35
N VAL A 16 9.41 -0.03 -8.72
CA VAL A 16 10.26 0.81 -7.85
C VAL A 16 10.98 1.91 -8.64
N VAL A 17 11.23 1.70 -9.93
CA VAL A 17 11.83 2.72 -10.82
C VAL A 17 10.91 3.92 -10.93
N SER A 18 9.59 3.70 -10.93
CA SER A 18 8.58 4.76 -10.88
C SER A 18 8.63 5.59 -9.60
N PHE A 19 9.19 5.06 -8.50
CA PHE A 19 9.35 5.81 -7.25
C PHE A 19 10.60 6.70 -7.25
N ALA A 20 11.64 6.32 -7.98
CA ALA A 20 12.91 7.06 -8.01
C ALA A 20 12.74 8.53 -8.45
N SER A 21 11.81 8.81 -9.36
CA SER A 21 11.53 10.16 -9.86
C SER A 21 10.54 10.97 -9.01
N ILE A 22 9.91 10.36 -8.00
CA ILE A 22 8.93 11.04 -7.14
C ILE A 22 9.68 11.73 -5.99
N GLU A 23 9.28 12.94 -5.63
CA GLU A 23 9.85 13.66 -4.47
C GLU A 23 9.63 12.91 -3.15
N ALA A 24 10.57 13.04 -2.20
CA ALA A 24 10.52 12.32 -0.93
C ALA A 24 9.23 12.59 -0.14
N ARG A 25 8.74 13.84 -0.15
CA ARG A 25 7.47 14.22 0.49
C ARG A 25 6.27 13.50 -0.13
N SER A 26 6.22 13.42 -1.46
CA SER A 26 5.16 12.72 -2.18
C SER A 26 5.21 11.22 -1.94
N LEU A 27 6.41 10.62 -1.87
CA LEU A 27 6.57 9.21 -1.48
C LEU A 27 6.08 8.93 -0.06
N SER A 28 6.35 9.82 0.89
CA SER A 28 5.82 9.70 2.25
C SER A 28 4.29 9.74 2.25
N GLY A 29 3.68 10.65 1.47
CA GLY A 29 2.23 10.73 1.33
C GLY A 29 1.60 9.46 0.74
N LEU A 30 2.26 8.85 -0.24
CA LEU A 30 1.85 7.56 -0.82
C LEU A 30 1.97 6.42 0.20
N ALA A 31 3.03 6.39 1.00
CA ALA A 31 3.20 5.39 2.05
C ALA A 31 2.13 5.53 3.14
N ASP A 32 1.80 6.76 3.55
CA ASP A 32 0.74 7.03 4.52
C ASP A 32 -0.64 6.61 4.00
N GLU A 33 -0.90 6.79 2.71
CA GLU A 33 -2.12 6.32 2.06
C GLU A 33 -2.25 4.80 2.13
N CYS A 34 -1.20 4.05 1.75
CA CYS A 34 -1.17 2.59 1.86
C CYS A 34 -1.36 2.14 3.31
N ALA A 35 -0.66 2.76 4.27
CA ALA A 35 -0.78 2.42 5.68
C ALA A 35 -2.20 2.64 6.23
N ARG A 36 -2.84 3.75 5.82
CA ARG A 36 -4.23 4.03 6.19
C ARG A 36 -5.19 3.00 5.61
N TRP A 37 -5.02 2.66 4.34
CA TRP A 37 -5.84 1.63 3.69
C TRP A 37 -5.70 0.28 4.39
N LEU A 38 -4.47 -0.20 4.63
CA LEU A 38 -4.21 -1.49 5.30
C LEU A 38 -4.83 -1.54 6.70
N ARG A 39 -4.74 -0.43 7.46
CA ARG A 39 -5.36 -0.34 8.79
C ARG A 39 -6.88 -0.49 8.72
N ASN A 40 -7.53 0.29 7.85
CA ASN A 40 -8.98 0.24 7.68
C ASN A 40 -9.45 -1.16 7.21
N THR A 41 -8.70 -1.76 6.28
CA THR A 41 -8.98 -3.10 5.77
C THR A 41 -8.79 -4.16 6.86
N SER A 42 -7.76 -4.04 7.70
CA SER A 42 -7.56 -4.93 8.85
C SER A 42 -8.68 -4.80 9.90
N GLU A 43 -9.16 -3.59 10.18
CA GLU A 43 -10.31 -3.36 11.06
C GLU A 43 -11.58 -4.01 10.49
N CYS A 44 -11.81 -3.88 9.19
CA CYS A 44 -12.90 -4.56 8.50
C CYS A 44 -12.78 -6.09 8.64
N HIS A 45 -11.61 -6.67 8.38
CA HIS A 45 -11.37 -8.11 8.53
C HIS A 45 -11.66 -8.59 9.95
N ALA A 46 -11.22 -7.84 10.96
CA ALA A 46 -11.44 -8.18 12.37
C ALA A 46 -12.94 -8.22 12.73
N SER A 47 -13.79 -7.47 12.04
CA SER A 47 -15.25 -7.49 12.24
C SER A 47 -15.95 -8.70 11.62
N ILE A 48 -15.25 -9.49 10.79
CA ILE A 48 -15.81 -10.65 10.10
C ILE A 48 -15.86 -11.87 11.04
N VAL A 49 -17.05 -12.21 11.51
CA VAL A 49 -17.26 -13.31 12.47
C VAL A 49 -17.74 -14.62 11.86
N THR A 50 -18.41 -14.58 10.70
CA THR A 50 -19.03 -15.78 10.12
C THR A 50 -18.04 -16.56 9.23
N PRO A 51 -18.09 -17.91 9.20
CA PRO A 51 -17.21 -18.72 8.36
C PRO A 51 -17.34 -18.41 6.86
N ALA A 52 -18.57 -18.15 6.39
CA ALA A 52 -18.83 -17.81 4.99
C ALA A 52 -18.16 -16.48 4.59
N ALA A 53 -18.28 -15.45 5.42
CA ALA A 53 -17.66 -14.16 5.14
C ALA A 53 -16.13 -14.21 5.24
N LYS A 54 -15.55 -15.02 6.16
CA LYS A 54 -14.10 -15.27 6.19
C LYS A 54 -13.59 -15.92 4.90
N THR A 55 -14.38 -16.85 4.34
CA THR A 55 -14.04 -17.49 3.06
C THR A 55 -14.08 -16.48 1.92
N LEU A 56 -15.12 -15.63 1.85
CA LEU A 56 -15.21 -14.57 0.86
C LEU A 56 -14.04 -13.58 0.94
N TRP A 57 -13.65 -13.20 2.16
CA TRP A 57 -12.48 -12.37 2.38
C TRP A 57 -11.21 -12.99 1.79
N ALA A 58 -10.94 -14.25 2.15
CA ALA A 58 -9.75 -14.97 1.69
C ALA A 58 -9.68 -15.07 0.16
N VAL A 59 -10.83 -15.23 -0.51
CA VAL A 59 -10.89 -15.39 -1.98
C VAL A 59 -10.85 -14.06 -2.72
N LEU A 60 -11.53 -13.03 -2.22
CA LEU A 60 -11.77 -11.79 -2.97
C LEU A 60 -10.87 -10.63 -2.56
N VAL A 61 -10.46 -10.57 -1.29
CA VAL A 61 -9.82 -9.39 -0.71
C VAL A 61 -8.35 -9.64 -0.37
N GLN A 62 -7.99 -10.88 0.01
CA GLN A 62 -6.63 -11.19 0.47
C GLN A 62 -5.56 -10.80 -0.55
N GLY A 63 -5.77 -11.08 -1.85
CA GLY A 63 -4.81 -10.71 -2.88
C GLY A 63 -4.60 -9.20 -3.04
N GLU A 64 -5.62 -8.39 -2.75
CA GLU A 64 -5.48 -6.93 -2.73
C GLU A 64 -4.70 -6.45 -1.51
N VAL A 65 -4.96 -7.07 -0.35
CA VAL A 65 -4.20 -6.80 0.88
C VAL A 65 -2.72 -7.14 0.69
N ASP A 66 -2.42 -8.29 0.11
CA ASP A 66 -1.05 -8.73 -0.15
C ASP A 66 -0.35 -7.75 -1.10
N HIS A 67 -1.02 -7.35 -2.18
CA HIS A 67 -0.49 -6.39 -3.15
C HIS A 67 -0.22 -5.00 -2.55
N VAL A 68 -1.13 -4.48 -1.73
CA VAL A 68 -0.94 -3.19 -1.06
C VAL A 68 0.15 -3.28 0.00
N THR A 69 0.27 -4.42 0.70
CA THR A 69 1.35 -4.68 1.67
C THR A 69 2.72 -4.65 0.99
N GLU A 70 2.89 -5.40 -0.12
CA GLU A 70 4.13 -5.38 -0.89
C GLU A 70 4.48 -3.98 -1.41
N THR A 71 3.47 -3.23 -1.85
CA THR A 71 3.64 -1.85 -2.31
C THR A 71 4.10 -0.94 -1.17
N TYR A 72 3.49 -1.06 0.00
CA TYR A 72 3.89 -0.30 1.18
C TYR A 72 5.33 -0.62 1.60
N ASP A 73 5.72 -1.88 1.63
CA ASP A 73 7.08 -2.30 1.99
C ASP A 73 8.11 -1.74 1.01
N ARG A 74 7.81 -1.74 -0.30
CA ARG A 74 8.66 -1.11 -1.32
C ARG A 74 8.82 0.40 -1.08
N LEU A 75 7.76 1.12 -0.75
CA LEU A 75 7.81 2.54 -0.42
C LEU A 75 8.66 2.80 0.83
N GLN A 76 8.52 1.97 1.87
CA GLN A 76 9.31 2.10 3.10
C GLN A 76 10.80 1.85 2.86
N LEU A 77 11.15 0.88 2.02
CA LEU A 77 12.52 0.59 1.62
C LEU A 77 13.14 1.78 0.87
N GLU A 78 12.40 2.37 -0.07
CA GLU A 78 12.86 3.53 -0.83
C GLU A 78 13.04 4.78 0.06
N LEU A 79 12.06 5.08 0.91
CA LEU A 79 12.15 6.18 1.89
C LEU A 79 13.35 6.01 2.83
N SER A 80 13.58 4.78 3.31
CA SER A 80 14.73 4.45 4.15
C SER A 80 16.05 4.60 3.40
N SER A 81 16.08 4.22 2.11
CA SER A 81 17.24 4.41 1.24
C SER A 81 17.59 5.88 1.08
N ARG A 82 16.60 6.73 0.80
CA ARG A 82 16.78 8.18 0.66
C ARG A 82 17.24 8.85 1.94
N ARG A 83 16.71 8.40 3.09
CA ARG A 83 17.14 8.90 4.40
C ARG A 83 18.61 8.59 4.64
N ARG A 84 19.09 7.39 4.29
CA ARG A 84 20.52 7.03 4.35
C ARG A 84 21.39 7.85 3.40
N GLN A 85 20.83 8.33 2.29
CA GLN A 85 21.52 9.16 1.30
C GLN A 85 21.43 10.68 1.59
N GLY A 86 20.71 11.10 2.64
CA GLY A 86 20.51 12.51 2.96
C GLY A 86 19.54 13.25 2.02
N LEU A 87 18.72 12.52 1.26
CA LEU A 87 17.81 13.06 0.23
C LEU A 87 16.38 13.33 0.76
N CYS A 88 16.18 13.33 2.07
CA CYS A 88 14.85 13.52 2.69
C CYS A 88 14.55 14.97 3.09
N ASP A 89 15.51 15.89 3.02
CA ASP A 89 15.41 17.26 3.58
C ASP A 89 15.43 18.40 2.51
N ALA A 90 15.11 18.10 1.25
CA ALA A 90 14.97 19.11 0.18
C ALA A 90 13.51 19.51 -0.04
#